data_AF-A0A101JFT3-F1
#
_entry.id   AF-A0A101JFT3-F1
#
_cell.length_a   1.000
_cell.length_b   1.000
_cell.length_c   1.000
_cell.angle_alpha   90.00
_cell.angle_beta   90.00
_cell.angle_gamma   90.00
#
_symmetry.space_group_name_H-M   'P 1'
#
loop_
_entity.id
_entity.type
_entity.pdbx_description
1 polymer ?
#
loop_
_entity_poly.entity_id
_entity_poly.type
_entity_poly.pdbx_seq_one_letter_code
_entity_poly.pdbx_strand_id
1 'polypeptide(L)'
;MSLGVGGVLSRVAELQDQLGLTPPPAAADASSGDKFKSALAKAAGPGKGSGAAAGPAGGDVVAAARKYLGTPYVFGGTDPKKGLDCSGLVQQVYEDLGVKLPRTSWQQATAGRPVASLSDAKPGDVLAFDSPVDHVAIYIGDNKMIAAPKPGDHVKIQSVYEKPTHIRRIIDDVPPAAVQDMSALRPAGLRGAASGAGLAGVPYADLFLKAGAKHDVPPKLLAAVAKVESGYNPKAVSPAGARGMMQLMPGTAKGLGVDDPFDPAQAVDGAAKMLKGLLKEFKSVPLALAAYNAGGGAVRKYGGIPPFGETQAYVPKVQKALAALGG
;
A
#
# COMPACT_ATOMS: atom_id res chain seq x y z
N MET A 1 8.94 -47.19 45.57
CA MET A 1 10.28 -47.11 44.94
C MET A 1 10.22 -46.04 43.86
N SER A 2 10.70 -44.84 44.19
CA SER A 2 10.60 -43.63 43.35
C SER A 2 11.93 -43.39 42.66
N LEU A 3 11.94 -43.42 41.33
CA LEU A 3 13.10 -43.09 40.51
C LEU A 3 13.26 -41.57 40.51
N GLY A 4 14.23 -41.07 41.29
CA GLY A 4 14.55 -39.66 41.37
C GLY A 4 15.18 -39.12 40.07
N VAL A 5 15.13 -37.80 39.93
CA VAL A 5 15.58 -36.97 38.79
C VAL A 5 17.01 -37.30 38.30
N GLY A 6 17.85 -37.92 39.14
CA GLY A 6 19.18 -38.41 38.75
C GLY A 6 19.18 -39.54 37.70
N GLY A 7 18.14 -40.38 37.65
CA GLY A 7 18.06 -41.48 36.66
C GLY A 7 17.77 -41.02 35.23
N VAL A 8 17.10 -39.87 35.07
CA VAL A 8 16.77 -39.29 33.76
C VAL A 8 17.99 -38.59 33.14
N LEU A 9 18.88 -38.03 33.97
CA LEU A 9 20.11 -37.39 33.50
C LEU A 9 21.15 -38.41 32.98
N SER A 10 21.25 -39.59 33.59
CA SER A 10 22.14 -40.65 33.11
C SER A 10 21.73 -41.20 31.74
N ARG A 11 20.43 -41.17 31.39
CA ARG A 11 19.93 -41.63 30.09
C ARG A 11 20.18 -40.61 28.96
N VAL A 12 20.33 -39.33 29.28
CA VAL A 12 20.68 -38.28 28.31
C VAL A 12 22.17 -38.33 27.95
N ALA A 13 23.04 -38.61 28.92
CA ALA A 13 24.48 -38.75 28.68
C ALA A 13 24.82 -39.99 27.83
N GLU A 14 24.13 -41.12 28.04
CA GLU A 14 24.34 -42.36 27.28
C GLU A 14 23.86 -42.25 25.81
N LEU A 15 22.86 -41.40 25.54
CA LEU A 15 22.37 -41.11 24.18
C LEU A 15 23.24 -40.11 23.41
N GLN A 16 24.03 -39.28 24.10
CA GLN A 16 24.94 -38.31 23.47
C GLN A 16 26.23 -38.97 22.97
N ASP A 17 26.71 -40.01 23.66
CA ASP A 17 27.90 -40.77 23.28
C ASP A 17 27.66 -41.68 22.06
N GLN A 18 26.45 -42.24 21.92
CA GLN A 18 26.05 -43.00 20.73
C GLN A 18 25.83 -42.13 19.47
N LEU A 19 25.70 -40.81 19.62
CA LEU A 19 25.41 -39.88 18.52
C LEU A 19 26.59 -38.96 18.15
N GLY A 20 27.76 -39.11 18.78
CA GLY A 20 28.99 -38.45 18.37
C GLY A 20 29.02 -36.91 18.49
N LEU A 21 28.21 -36.33 19.39
CA LEU A 21 28.13 -34.88 19.59
C LEU A 21 28.99 -34.47 20.79
N THR A 22 30.25 -34.08 20.55
CA THR A 22 31.06 -33.40 21.57
C THR A 22 30.68 -31.90 21.63
N PRO A 23 30.45 -31.31 22.83
CA PRO A 23 30.35 -29.86 22.97
C PRO A 23 31.74 -29.22 22.92
N PRO A 24 31.93 -28.09 22.20
CA PRO A 24 33.18 -27.34 22.27
C PRO A 24 33.31 -26.60 23.61
N PRO A 25 34.55 -26.40 24.12
CA PRO A 25 34.80 -25.76 25.39
C PRO A 25 34.50 -24.26 25.35
N ALA A 26 34.00 -23.74 26.47
CA ALA A 26 33.92 -22.31 26.73
C ALA A 26 35.30 -21.77 27.12
N ALA A 27 35.86 -20.88 26.30
CA ALA A 27 36.83 -19.86 26.71
C ALA A 27 36.84 -18.74 25.66
N ALA A 28 36.72 -17.51 26.13
CA ALA A 28 36.80 -16.30 25.34
C ALA A 28 38.23 -16.06 24.84
N ASP A 29 38.38 -15.65 23.58
CA ASP A 29 39.58 -14.94 23.14
C ASP A 29 39.24 -13.88 22.09
N ALA A 30 39.63 -12.63 22.38
CA ALA A 30 39.26 -11.41 21.65
C ALA A 30 40.12 -11.20 20.39
N SER A 31 40.25 -12.22 19.52
CA SER A 31 41.09 -12.19 18.31
C SER A 31 40.33 -12.46 16.99
N SER A 32 39.02 -12.69 17.03
CA SER A 32 38.22 -13.04 15.84
C SER A 32 37.83 -11.85 14.97
N GLY A 33 37.83 -10.62 15.51
CA GLY A 33 37.48 -9.41 14.76
C GLY A 33 38.54 -8.99 13.73
N ASP A 34 39.81 -9.07 14.08
CA ASP A 34 40.90 -8.62 13.21
C ASP A 34 41.23 -9.64 12.12
N LYS A 35 41.05 -10.93 12.41
CA LYS A 35 41.19 -11.99 11.40
C LYS A 35 40.07 -11.94 10.36
N PHE A 36 38.86 -11.56 10.76
CA PHE A 36 37.75 -11.32 9.83
C PHE A 36 37.96 -10.06 8.99
N LYS A 37 38.45 -8.96 9.60
CA LYS A 37 38.81 -7.74 8.86
C LYS A 37 39.94 -7.96 7.86
N SER A 38 40.99 -8.70 8.22
CA SER A 38 42.08 -9.04 7.28
C SER A 38 41.63 -9.99 6.17
N ALA A 39 40.71 -10.92 6.44
CA ALA A 39 40.13 -11.78 5.40
C ALA A 39 39.24 -10.98 4.43
N LEU A 40 38.45 -10.02 4.93
CA LEU A 40 37.62 -9.13 4.12
C LEU A 40 38.45 -8.15 3.29
N ALA A 41 39.53 -7.60 3.87
CA ALA A 41 40.47 -6.73 3.15
C ALA A 41 41.29 -7.48 2.09
N LYS A 42 41.56 -8.78 2.28
CA LYS A 42 42.26 -9.62 1.30
C LYS A 42 41.33 -10.16 0.20
N ALA A 43 40.01 -10.22 0.45
CA ALA A 43 39.00 -10.50 -0.56
C ALA A 43 38.66 -9.27 -1.42
N ALA A 44 38.85 -8.06 -0.88
CA ALA A 44 38.79 -6.80 -1.61
C ALA A 44 40.15 -6.46 -2.22
N GLY A 45 40.50 -7.13 -3.33
CA GLY A 45 41.67 -6.76 -4.14
C GLY A 45 41.60 -5.31 -4.66
N PRO A 46 42.74 -4.72 -5.07
CA PRO A 46 42.81 -3.33 -5.50
C PRO A 46 41.99 -3.09 -6.77
N GLY A 47 41.31 -1.95 -6.79
CA GLY A 47 40.15 -1.68 -7.60
C GLY A 47 40.38 -1.70 -9.11
N LYS A 48 39.33 -2.13 -9.80
CA LYS A 48 38.98 -1.64 -11.14
C LYS A 48 37.62 -0.98 -11.00
N GLY A 49 37.58 0.33 -11.18
CA GLY A 49 36.39 1.15 -10.99
C GLY A 49 35.22 0.59 -11.79
N SER A 50 34.16 0.21 -11.07
CA SER A 50 32.86 -0.03 -11.65
C SER A 50 32.03 1.20 -11.33
N GLY A 51 31.82 2.06 -12.33
CA GLY A 51 30.80 3.10 -12.23
C GLY A 51 29.48 2.41 -11.96
N ALA A 52 28.91 2.61 -10.77
CA ALA A 52 27.53 2.23 -10.51
C ALA A 52 26.68 2.95 -11.56
N ALA A 53 26.03 2.18 -12.43
CA ALA A 53 25.09 2.73 -13.40
C ALA A 53 24.12 3.62 -12.64
N ALA A 54 24.09 4.91 -12.98
CA ALA A 54 23.07 5.81 -12.47
C ALA A 54 21.71 5.17 -12.75
N GLY A 55 20.82 5.16 -11.75
CA GLY A 55 19.45 4.71 -11.95
C GLY A 55 18.77 5.52 -13.07
N PRO A 56 17.64 5.03 -13.63
CA PRO A 56 16.91 5.76 -14.66
C PRO A 56 16.60 7.18 -14.15
N ALA A 57 16.67 8.17 -15.04
CA ALA A 57 16.42 9.57 -14.76
C ALA A 57 15.06 10.01 -15.33
N GLY A 58 14.61 11.23 -14.99
CA GLY A 58 13.35 11.78 -15.50
C GLY A 58 13.25 11.79 -17.05
N GLY A 59 14.37 11.99 -17.74
CA GLY A 59 14.44 11.91 -19.20
C GLY A 59 14.13 10.52 -19.77
N ASP A 60 14.51 9.45 -19.06
CA ASP A 60 14.25 8.07 -19.46
C ASP A 60 12.75 7.74 -19.37
N VAL A 61 12.05 8.32 -18.38
CA VAL A 61 10.58 8.20 -18.25
C VAL A 61 9.89 8.81 -19.48
N VAL A 62 10.34 9.99 -19.92
CA VAL A 62 9.78 10.63 -21.11
C VAL A 62 10.06 9.81 -22.37
N ALA A 63 11.28 9.29 -22.52
CA ALA A 63 11.64 8.45 -23.66
C ALA A 63 10.81 7.15 -23.70
N ALA A 64 10.59 6.52 -22.55
CA ALA A 64 9.72 5.35 -22.42
C ALA A 64 8.26 5.69 -22.73
N ALA A 65 7.74 6.80 -22.19
CA ALA A 65 6.37 7.26 -22.46
C ALA A 65 6.07 7.48 -23.95
N ARG A 66 7.05 7.98 -24.71
CA ARG A 66 6.90 8.22 -26.15
C ARG A 66 6.67 6.95 -26.96
N LYS A 67 7.08 5.78 -26.47
CA LYS A 67 6.87 4.48 -27.15
C LYS A 67 5.39 4.10 -27.26
N TYR A 68 4.56 4.64 -26.37
CA TYR A 68 3.14 4.34 -26.28
C TYR A 68 2.26 5.35 -27.03
N LEU A 69 2.84 6.35 -27.71
CA LEU A 69 2.07 7.31 -28.50
C LEU A 69 1.25 6.58 -29.57
N GLY A 70 -0.02 6.93 -29.69
CA GLY A 70 -0.97 6.27 -30.59
C GLY A 70 -1.67 5.05 -30.00
N THR A 71 -1.26 4.53 -28.84
CA THR A 71 -1.97 3.41 -28.19
C THR A 71 -3.42 3.81 -27.88
N PRO A 72 -4.43 3.02 -28.28
CA PRO A 72 -5.83 3.32 -28.00
C PRO A 72 -6.12 3.40 -26.50
N TYR A 73 -7.00 4.32 -26.10
CA TYR A 73 -7.50 4.33 -24.74
C TYR A 73 -8.47 3.17 -24.51
N VAL A 74 -8.23 2.39 -23.47
CA VAL A 74 -9.18 1.38 -22.97
C VAL A 74 -9.31 1.53 -21.47
N PHE A 75 -10.52 1.79 -20.98
CA PHE A 75 -10.78 1.91 -19.55
C PHE A 75 -10.41 0.59 -18.84
N GLY A 76 -9.58 0.67 -17.80
CA GLY A 76 -9.05 -0.53 -17.12
C GLY A 76 -7.89 -1.21 -17.87
N GLY A 77 -7.45 -0.70 -19.02
CA GLY A 77 -6.41 -1.30 -19.86
C GLY A 77 -5.01 -1.23 -19.26
N THR A 78 -4.31 -2.37 -19.24
CA THR A 78 -2.90 -2.52 -18.81
C THR A 78 -2.02 -3.17 -19.88
N ASP A 79 -2.58 -3.47 -21.05
CA ASP A 79 -1.88 -4.20 -22.11
C ASP A 79 -1.70 -3.23 -23.29
N PRO A 80 -0.47 -2.74 -23.55
CA PRO A 80 -0.19 -1.79 -24.62
C PRO A 80 -0.68 -2.23 -26.01
N LYS A 81 -0.84 -3.54 -26.24
CA LYS A 81 -1.33 -4.08 -27.51
C LYS A 81 -2.85 -4.02 -27.64
N LYS A 82 -3.57 -4.00 -26.52
CA LYS A 82 -5.04 -3.94 -26.48
C LYS A 82 -5.56 -2.54 -26.17
N GLY A 83 -4.75 -1.72 -25.51
CA GLY A 83 -5.06 -0.36 -25.10
C GLY A 83 -4.74 -0.12 -23.63
N LEU A 84 -4.51 1.15 -23.30
CA LEU A 84 -4.11 1.59 -21.97
C LEU A 84 -5.09 2.65 -21.45
N ASP A 85 -5.37 2.64 -20.14
CA ASP A 85 -5.94 3.83 -19.50
C ASP A 85 -4.85 4.75 -18.94
N CYS A 86 -5.26 5.89 -18.37
CA CYS A 86 -4.34 6.91 -17.84
C CYS A 86 -3.30 6.32 -16.87
N SER A 87 -3.76 5.52 -15.91
CA SER A 87 -2.91 4.90 -14.90
C SER A 87 -2.18 3.65 -15.40
N GLY A 88 -2.74 2.92 -16.37
CA GLY A 88 -2.09 1.81 -17.06
C GLY A 88 -0.90 2.28 -17.88
N LEU A 89 -1.02 3.43 -18.56
CA LEU A 89 0.09 4.08 -19.25
C LEU A 89 1.22 4.44 -18.29
N VAL A 90 0.91 5.16 -17.20
CA VAL A 90 1.92 5.55 -16.20
C VAL A 90 2.57 4.32 -15.59
N GLN A 91 1.80 3.29 -15.23
CA GLN A 91 2.34 2.05 -14.70
C GLN A 91 3.30 1.38 -15.68
N GLN A 92 2.91 1.22 -16.94
CA GLN A 92 3.73 0.57 -17.96
C GLN A 92 5.05 1.31 -18.20
N VAL A 93 5.01 2.64 -18.29
CA VAL A 93 6.20 3.46 -18.55
C VAL A 93 7.24 3.31 -17.44
N TYR A 94 6.80 3.30 -16.19
CA TYR A 94 7.69 3.11 -15.05
C TYR A 94 8.15 1.65 -14.92
N GLU A 95 7.30 0.68 -15.27
CA GLU A 95 7.66 -0.74 -15.29
C GLU A 95 8.75 -1.05 -16.33
N ASP A 96 8.72 -0.40 -17.51
CA ASP A 96 9.79 -0.49 -18.52
C ASP A 96 11.16 -0.03 -17.98
N LEU A 97 11.16 0.80 -16.93
CA LEU A 97 12.35 1.29 -16.24
C LEU A 97 12.64 0.52 -14.95
N GLY A 98 11.93 -0.59 -14.71
CA GLY A 98 12.08 -1.42 -13.51
C GLY A 98 11.42 -0.84 -12.24
N VAL A 99 10.64 0.23 -12.36
CA VAL A 99 9.96 0.90 -11.24
C VAL A 99 8.51 0.45 -11.18
N LYS A 100 8.14 -0.24 -10.09
CA LYS A 100 6.76 -0.71 -9.90
C LYS A 100 5.89 0.39 -9.32
N LEU A 101 4.92 0.84 -10.11
CA LEU A 101 3.87 1.75 -9.64
C LEU A 101 2.55 1.04 -9.34
N PRO A 102 1.75 1.57 -8.39
CA PRO A 102 0.38 1.12 -8.18
C PRO A 102 -0.45 1.25 -9.46
N ARG A 103 -1.49 0.41 -9.59
CA ARG A 103 -2.31 0.34 -10.82
C ARG A 103 -3.19 1.57 -11.03
N THR A 104 -3.63 2.23 -9.97
CA THR A 104 -4.69 3.26 -10.06
C THR A 104 -4.13 4.67 -9.99
N SER A 105 -4.77 5.60 -10.71
CA SER A 105 -4.43 7.03 -10.79
C SER A 105 -4.32 7.69 -9.40
N TRP A 106 -5.27 7.43 -8.52
CA TRP A 106 -5.25 7.93 -7.14
C TRP A 106 -4.09 7.39 -6.31
N GLN A 107 -3.74 6.09 -6.43
CA GLN A 107 -2.57 5.54 -5.72
C GLN A 107 -1.26 6.10 -6.29
N GLN A 108 -1.16 6.25 -7.61
CA GLN A 108 -0.02 6.89 -8.27
C GLN A 108 0.13 8.34 -7.83
N ALA A 109 -0.98 9.06 -7.59
CA ALA A 109 -1.01 10.39 -7.01
C ALA A 109 -0.58 10.46 -5.54
N THR A 110 -0.21 9.33 -4.92
CA THR A 110 0.42 9.25 -3.59
C THR A 110 1.81 8.64 -3.62
N ALA A 111 2.27 8.14 -4.77
CA ALA A 111 3.56 7.50 -4.92
C ALA A 111 4.71 8.53 -5.00
N GLY A 112 5.92 8.11 -4.67
CA GLY A 112 7.10 8.98 -4.69
C GLY A 112 6.97 10.19 -3.76
N ARG A 113 7.73 11.24 -4.06
CA ARG A 113 7.70 12.48 -3.27
C ARG A 113 6.78 13.54 -3.90
N PRO A 114 6.10 14.37 -3.09
CA PRO A 114 5.34 15.50 -3.60
C PRO A 114 6.26 16.54 -4.24
N VAL A 115 5.78 17.15 -5.32
CA VAL A 115 6.36 18.34 -5.94
C VAL A 115 5.37 19.49 -5.76
N ALA A 116 5.85 20.62 -5.26
CA ALA A 116 4.98 21.69 -4.74
C ALA A 116 4.17 22.40 -5.83
N SER A 117 4.71 22.49 -7.04
CA SER A 117 4.10 23.24 -8.14
C SER A 117 4.55 22.74 -9.50
N LEU A 118 3.85 23.17 -10.56
CA LEU A 118 4.23 22.84 -11.94
C LEU A 118 5.56 23.48 -12.35
N SER A 119 5.98 24.59 -11.72
CA SER A 119 7.31 25.19 -11.92
C SER A 119 8.44 24.37 -11.30
N ASP A 120 8.14 23.57 -10.27
CA ASP A 120 9.10 22.63 -9.66
C ASP A 120 9.09 21.26 -10.34
N ALA A 121 8.13 21.04 -11.26
CA ALA A 121 7.96 19.80 -11.97
C ALA A 121 9.09 19.61 -12.99
N LYS A 122 9.59 18.38 -13.04
CA LYS A 122 10.63 17.94 -13.97
C LYS A 122 10.07 16.91 -14.93
N PRO A 123 10.60 16.83 -16.16
CA PRO A 123 10.26 15.74 -17.07
C PRO A 123 10.33 14.38 -16.37
N GLY A 124 9.29 13.57 -16.55
CA GLY A 124 9.10 12.31 -15.86
C GLY A 124 8.16 12.37 -14.66
N ASP A 125 7.95 13.53 -14.03
CA ASP A 125 7.01 13.65 -12.91
C ASP A 125 5.57 13.26 -13.32
N VAL A 126 4.85 12.60 -12.41
CA VAL A 126 3.44 12.23 -12.61
C VAL A 126 2.55 13.40 -12.19
N LEU A 127 1.74 13.89 -13.11
CA LEU A 127 0.68 14.86 -12.87
C LEU A 127 -0.61 14.13 -12.56
N ALA A 128 -1.31 14.53 -11.51
CA ALA A 128 -2.62 14.00 -11.12
C ALA A 128 -3.64 15.13 -11.07
N PHE A 129 -4.80 14.91 -11.69
CA PHE A 129 -5.87 15.88 -11.85
C PHE A 129 -7.13 15.44 -11.11
N ASP A 130 -7.99 16.41 -10.81
CA ASP A 130 -9.25 16.26 -10.05
C ASP A 130 -9.09 15.86 -8.57
N SER A 131 -10.19 15.96 -7.83
CA SER A 131 -10.32 15.47 -6.46
C SER A 131 -11.71 14.86 -6.25
N PRO A 132 -11.85 13.53 -6.19
CA PRO A 132 -10.80 12.51 -6.23
C PRO A 132 -10.06 12.44 -7.58
N VAL A 133 -8.82 11.95 -7.55
CA VAL A 133 -7.99 11.88 -8.77
C VAL A 133 -8.58 10.89 -9.77
N ASP A 134 -9.04 11.39 -10.90
CA ASP A 134 -9.60 10.59 -12.01
C ASP A 134 -8.57 10.43 -13.14
N HIS A 135 -7.76 11.46 -13.38
CA HIS A 135 -6.78 11.48 -14.47
C HIS A 135 -5.33 11.63 -13.99
N VAL A 136 -4.42 10.90 -14.64
CA VAL A 136 -2.97 11.01 -14.44
C VAL A 136 -2.24 11.06 -15.77
N ALA A 137 -1.13 11.79 -15.80
CA ALA A 137 -0.29 11.97 -16.97
C ALA A 137 1.19 12.09 -16.60
N ILE A 138 2.08 11.95 -17.59
CA ILE A 138 3.53 12.10 -17.40
C ILE A 138 3.93 13.47 -17.93
N TYR A 139 4.50 14.31 -17.06
CA TYR A 139 5.03 15.61 -17.45
C TYR A 139 6.28 15.46 -18.33
N ILE A 140 6.37 16.23 -19.41
CA ILE A 140 7.50 16.17 -20.34
C ILE A 140 8.28 17.49 -20.47
N GLY A 141 7.96 18.49 -19.64
CA GLY A 141 8.49 19.85 -19.76
C GLY A 141 7.60 20.75 -20.62
N ASP A 142 7.94 22.05 -20.68
CA ASP A 142 7.32 23.06 -21.54
C ASP A 142 5.78 23.12 -21.48
N ASN A 143 5.22 22.93 -20.27
CA ASN A 143 3.77 22.84 -20.04
C ASN A 143 3.07 21.76 -20.89
N LYS A 144 3.76 20.67 -21.20
CA LYS A 144 3.24 19.52 -21.96
C LYS A 144 3.27 18.25 -21.12
N MET A 145 2.40 17.32 -21.48
CA MET A 145 2.32 15.99 -20.88
C MET A 145 1.96 14.92 -21.90
N ILE A 146 2.36 13.68 -21.62
CA ILE A 146 1.88 12.48 -22.32
C ILE A 146 0.78 11.86 -21.46
N ALA A 147 -0.39 11.66 -22.06
CA ALA A 147 -1.56 11.15 -21.35
C ALA A 147 -2.39 10.22 -22.25
N ALA A 148 -3.06 9.26 -21.62
CA ALA A 148 -4.19 8.52 -22.21
C ALA A 148 -5.49 9.17 -21.68
N PRO A 149 -6.13 10.08 -22.45
CA PRO A 149 -7.07 11.03 -21.85
C PRO A 149 -8.46 10.47 -21.58
N LYS A 150 -9.07 9.72 -22.52
CA LYS A 150 -10.45 9.25 -22.40
C LYS A 150 -10.83 8.18 -23.42
N PRO A 151 -11.92 7.42 -23.21
CA PRO A 151 -12.47 6.49 -24.21
C PRO A 151 -12.68 7.14 -25.57
N GLY A 152 -12.31 6.43 -26.64
CA GLY A 152 -12.38 6.93 -28.02
C GLY A 152 -11.20 7.81 -28.44
N ASP A 153 -10.23 8.02 -27.55
CA ASP A 153 -8.99 8.74 -27.83
C ASP A 153 -7.78 7.80 -27.76
N HIS A 154 -6.57 8.34 -27.89
CA HIS A 154 -5.31 7.58 -27.82
C HIS A 154 -4.27 8.32 -26.98
N VAL A 155 -3.22 7.60 -26.59
CA VAL A 155 -2.06 8.18 -25.90
C VAL A 155 -1.43 9.25 -26.80
N LYS A 156 -1.36 10.48 -26.31
CA LYS A 156 -0.85 11.62 -27.09
C LYS A 156 -0.12 12.63 -26.22
N ILE A 157 0.66 13.48 -26.88
CA ILE A 157 1.21 14.68 -26.26
C ILE A 157 0.14 15.77 -26.31
N GLN A 158 -0.12 16.40 -25.18
CA GLN A 158 -1.01 17.56 -25.09
C GLN A 158 -0.48 18.57 -24.08
N SER A 159 -0.99 19.80 -24.13
CA SER A 159 -0.70 20.80 -23.11
C SER A 159 -1.30 20.39 -21.77
N VAL A 160 -0.62 20.76 -20.68
CA VAL A 160 -1.22 20.72 -19.34
C VAL A 160 -2.34 21.77 -19.34
N TYR A 161 -3.58 21.30 -19.42
CA TYR A 161 -4.76 22.12 -19.71
C TYR A 161 -5.38 22.75 -18.44
N GLU A 162 -5.04 22.22 -17.27
CA GLU A 162 -5.47 22.75 -15.98
C GLU A 162 -4.38 22.51 -14.91
N LYS A 163 -4.57 23.09 -13.72
CA LYS A 163 -3.63 22.93 -12.62
C LYS A 163 -3.72 21.52 -12.02
N PRO A 164 -2.65 20.72 -11.98
CA PRO A 164 -2.66 19.43 -11.31
C PRO A 164 -2.97 19.56 -9.82
N THR A 165 -3.84 18.69 -9.30
CA THR A 165 -4.16 18.57 -7.87
C THR A 165 -2.96 18.06 -7.09
N HIS A 166 -2.21 17.11 -7.67
CA HIS A 166 -0.97 16.58 -7.11
C HIS A 166 0.08 16.40 -8.20
N ILE A 167 1.35 16.58 -7.83
CA ILE A 167 2.50 16.26 -8.68
C ILE A 167 3.42 15.35 -7.88
N ARG A 168 3.83 14.24 -8.50
CA ARG A 168 4.65 13.21 -7.86
C ARG A 168 5.93 12.94 -8.63
N ARG A 169 7.07 13.11 -7.95
CA ARG A 169 8.36 12.66 -8.45
C ARG A 169 8.62 11.25 -7.95
N ILE A 170 8.61 10.30 -8.88
CA ILE A 170 8.76 8.87 -8.59
C ILE A 170 10.23 8.46 -8.64
N ILE A 171 10.98 9.02 -9.59
CA ILE A 171 12.41 8.83 -9.77
C ILE A 171 13.11 10.12 -9.39
N ASP A 172 13.99 10.06 -8.40
CA ASP A 172 14.87 11.18 -8.08
C ASP A 172 16.12 11.10 -8.94
N ASP A 173 16.40 12.16 -9.70
CA ASP A 173 17.73 12.39 -10.27
C ASP A 173 18.70 12.60 -9.09
N VAL A 174 19.25 11.53 -8.51
CA VAL A 174 20.22 11.64 -7.40
C VAL A 174 21.64 11.61 -7.97
N PRO A 175 22.44 12.70 -7.83
CA PRO A 175 23.86 12.64 -8.09
C PRO A 175 24.54 11.71 -7.07
N PRO A 176 25.55 10.91 -7.47
CA PRO A 176 26.14 9.83 -6.66
C PRO A 176 26.83 10.25 -5.35
N ALA A 177 26.79 11.52 -4.95
CA ALA A 177 27.49 12.04 -3.77
C ALA A 177 26.70 11.97 -2.44
N ALA A 178 25.40 11.62 -2.45
CA ALA A 178 24.53 11.73 -1.27
C ALA A 178 24.27 10.42 -0.48
N VAL A 179 25.03 9.34 -0.73
CA VAL A 179 24.84 8.03 -0.06
C VAL A 179 25.78 7.79 1.13
N GLN A 180 26.31 8.83 1.75
CA GLN A 180 27.11 8.72 2.97
C GLN A 180 26.42 9.50 4.11
N ASP A 181 25.33 8.94 4.63
CA ASP A 181 24.85 9.01 6.04
C ASP A 181 23.32 8.77 6.10
N MET A 182 22.90 7.52 5.92
CA MET A 182 21.50 7.09 6.10
C MET A 182 21.28 6.36 7.43
N SER A 183 22.26 6.36 8.33
CA SER A 183 22.13 5.75 9.67
C SER A 183 21.57 6.73 10.70
N ALA A 184 21.65 8.04 10.45
CA ALA A 184 21.08 9.09 11.32
C ALA A 184 19.62 9.48 10.99
N LEU A 185 19.02 8.94 9.91
CA LEU A 185 17.67 9.26 9.43
C LEU A 185 16.70 8.06 9.56
N ARG A 186 16.78 7.30 10.66
CA ARG A 186 15.67 6.41 11.03
C ARG A 186 14.55 7.24 11.65
N PRO A 187 13.38 7.41 11.00
CA PRO A 187 12.27 8.10 11.65
C PRO A 187 11.76 7.22 12.80
N ALA A 188 11.55 7.84 13.96
CA ALA A 188 10.93 7.23 15.14
C ALA A 188 9.50 6.67 14.88
N GLY A 189 8.94 6.89 13.69
CA GLY A 189 7.58 6.49 13.30
C GLY A 189 7.35 4.99 13.05
N LEU A 190 8.38 4.15 13.01
CA LEU A 190 8.22 2.70 12.80
C LEU A 190 7.99 1.88 14.09
N ARG A 191 7.89 2.53 15.25
CA ARG A 191 7.40 1.90 16.50
C ARG A 191 5.88 2.05 16.73
N GLY A 192 5.18 2.82 15.88
CA GLY A 192 3.77 3.21 16.11
C GLY A 192 2.69 2.26 15.56
N ALA A 193 3.04 1.26 14.75
CA ALA A 193 2.04 0.39 14.09
C ALA A 193 1.29 -0.55 15.06
N ALA A 194 1.70 -0.63 16.33
CA ALA A 194 1.07 -1.43 17.37
C ALA A 194 0.49 -0.61 18.54
N SER A 195 0.47 0.72 18.48
CA SER A 195 -0.07 1.56 19.55
C SER A 195 -1.40 2.20 19.16
N GLY A 196 -2.45 1.95 19.94
CA GLY A 196 -3.80 2.53 19.82
C GLY A 196 -3.87 4.05 20.02
N ALA A 197 -2.79 4.78 19.79
CA ALA A 197 -2.65 6.22 20.04
C ALA A 197 -3.53 7.10 19.13
N GLY A 198 -4.03 6.59 18.00
CA GLY A 198 -4.83 7.38 17.06
C GLY A 198 -6.33 7.07 17.05
N LEU A 199 -6.87 6.47 18.12
CA LEU A 199 -8.32 6.31 18.31
C LEU A 199 -8.83 6.98 19.60
N ALA A 200 -8.00 7.84 20.23
CA ALA A 200 -8.43 8.60 21.39
C ALA A 200 -9.68 9.44 21.06
N GLY A 201 -10.73 9.32 21.89
CA GLY A 201 -12.00 10.01 21.68
C GLY A 201 -12.92 9.41 20.61
N VAL A 202 -12.54 8.31 19.96
CA VAL A 202 -13.40 7.59 19.02
C VAL A 202 -14.35 6.66 19.81
N PRO A 203 -15.68 6.75 19.63
CA PRO A 203 -16.61 5.81 20.22
C PRO A 203 -16.27 4.36 19.83
N TYR A 204 -16.36 3.42 20.77
CA TYR A 204 -16.09 2.00 20.54
C TYR A 204 -14.65 1.66 20.10
N ALA A 205 -13.66 2.52 20.41
CA ALA A 205 -12.25 2.32 20.07
C ALA A 205 -11.73 0.91 20.41
N ASP A 206 -12.09 0.38 21.58
CA ASP A 206 -11.66 -0.96 22.02
C ASP A 206 -12.16 -2.08 21.09
N LEU A 207 -13.37 -1.94 20.53
CA LEU A 207 -13.92 -2.90 19.58
C LEU A 207 -13.16 -2.86 18.25
N PHE A 208 -12.80 -1.65 17.76
CA PHE A 208 -12.00 -1.51 16.55
C PHE A 208 -10.58 -2.05 16.74
N LEU A 209 -9.96 -1.81 17.90
CA LEU A 209 -8.64 -2.36 18.25
C LEU A 209 -8.69 -3.89 18.29
N LYS A 210 -9.67 -4.46 19.00
CA LYS A 210 -9.84 -5.91 19.14
C LYS A 210 -10.11 -6.59 17.80
N ALA A 211 -11.06 -6.08 17.02
CA ALA A 211 -11.42 -6.66 15.73
C ALA A 211 -10.29 -6.47 14.70
N GLY A 212 -9.63 -5.31 14.70
CA GLY A 212 -8.50 -5.04 13.82
C GLY A 212 -7.34 -6.01 14.07
N ALA A 213 -6.97 -6.22 15.34
CA ALA A 213 -5.95 -7.19 15.71
C ALA A 213 -6.33 -8.63 15.34
N LYS A 214 -7.60 -9.02 15.55
CA LYS A 214 -8.10 -10.37 15.24
C LYS A 214 -8.11 -10.66 13.73
N HIS A 215 -8.48 -9.69 12.90
CA HIS A 215 -8.69 -9.90 11.47
C HIS A 215 -7.54 -9.39 10.60
N ASP A 216 -6.52 -8.77 11.17
CA ASP A 216 -5.42 -8.12 10.44
C ASP A 216 -5.92 -6.97 9.56
N VAL A 217 -6.72 -6.09 10.16
CA VAL A 217 -7.29 -4.89 9.53
C VAL A 217 -6.94 -3.66 10.36
N PRO A 218 -6.48 -2.54 9.76
CA PRO A 218 -6.16 -1.34 10.52
C PRO A 218 -7.37 -0.83 11.35
N PRO A 219 -7.24 -0.66 12.68
CA PRO A 219 -8.36 -0.20 13.53
C PRO A 219 -8.95 1.14 13.10
N LYS A 220 -8.11 2.06 12.61
CA LYS A 220 -8.56 3.36 12.08
C LYS A 220 -9.43 3.22 10.83
N LEU A 221 -9.19 2.21 10.00
CA LEU A 221 -10.02 1.95 8.82
C LEU A 221 -11.43 1.50 9.25
N LEU A 222 -11.52 0.62 10.25
CA LEU A 222 -12.81 0.20 10.81
C LEU A 222 -13.57 1.38 11.42
N ALA A 223 -12.89 2.21 12.20
CA ALA A 223 -13.46 3.41 12.78
C ALA A 223 -13.93 4.42 11.72
N ALA A 224 -13.19 4.57 10.62
CA ALA A 224 -13.57 5.47 9.52
C ALA A 224 -14.81 4.96 8.77
N VAL A 225 -14.89 3.64 8.51
CA VAL A 225 -16.08 3.01 7.91
C VAL A 225 -17.27 3.20 8.83
N ALA A 226 -17.17 2.86 10.12
CA ALA A 226 -18.24 3.05 11.10
C ALA A 226 -18.77 4.50 11.15
N LYS A 227 -17.86 5.48 11.04
CA LYS A 227 -18.21 6.90 11.01
C LYS A 227 -19.07 7.26 9.80
N VAL A 228 -18.72 6.76 8.61
CA VAL A 228 -19.43 7.09 7.37
C VAL A 228 -20.73 6.30 7.24
N GLU A 229 -20.75 5.04 7.69
CA GLU A 229 -21.93 4.18 7.63
C GLU A 229 -23.08 4.68 8.51
N SER A 230 -22.77 5.07 9.75
CA SER A 230 -23.81 5.35 10.75
C SER A 230 -23.49 6.50 11.70
N GLY A 231 -22.32 7.12 11.60
CA GLY A 231 -21.83 8.03 12.63
C GLY A 231 -21.64 7.34 13.98
N TYR A 232 -21.24 6.06 13.98
CA TYR A 232 -21.12 5.22 15.18
C TYR A 232 -22.44 4.84 15.86
N ASN A 233 -23.59 4.95 15.17
CA ASN A 233 -24.88 4.60 15.74
C ASN A 233 -25.16 3.09 15.62
N PRO A 234 -25.17 2.32 16.73
CA PRO A 234 -25.40 0.87 16.69
C PRO A 234 -26.85 0.50 16.40
N LYS A 235 -27.78 1.45 16.44
CA LYS A 235 -29.22 1.24 16.16
C LYS A 235 -29.64 1.71 14.77
N ALA A 236 -28.68 2.10 13.92
CA ALA A 236 -28.98 2.63 12.59
C ALA A 236 -29.64 1.57 11.70
N VAL A 237 -30.64 2.00 10.92
CA VAL A 237 -31.27 1.20 9.87
C VAL A 237 -31.43 2.06 8.62
N SER A 238 -30.89 1.62 7.49
CA SER A 238 -31.07 2.33 6.22
C SER A 238 -32.42 1.99 5.57
N PRO A 239 -32.90 2.81 4.62
CA PRO A 239 -34.06 2.47 3.80
C PRO A 239 -33.91 1.15 3.02
N ALA A 240 -32.68 0.79 2.64
CA ALA A 240 -32.36 -0.47 1.97
C ALA A 240 -32.31 -1.67 2.93
N GLY A 241 -32.38 -1.43 4.25
CA GLY A 241 -32.41 -2.47 5.28
C GLY A 241 -31.04 -2.84 5.84
N ALA A 242 -29.99 -2.06 5.58
CA ALA A 242 -28.70 -2.22 6.24
C ALA A 242 -28.81 -1.86 7.73
N ARG A 243 -28.15 -2.63 8.61
CA ARG A 243 -28.38 -2.55 10.07
C ARG A 243 -27.10 -2.34 10.85
N GLY A 244 -27.24 -1.58 11.93
CA GLY A 244 -26.21 -1.36 12.93
C GLY A 244 -25.11 -0.39 12.52
N MET A 245 -24.11 -0.30 13.38
CA MET A 245 -23.03 0.69 13.25
C MET A 245 -22.21 0.51 11.97
N MET A 246 -22.07 -0.73 11.49
CA MET A 246 -21.32 -1.07 10.29
C MET A 246 -22.21 -1.25 9.04
N GLN A 247 -23.51 -0.95 9.16
CA GLN A 247 -24.52 -1.04 8.09
C GLN A 247 -24.41 -2.33 7.28
N LEU A 248 -24.42 -3.47 7.96
CA LEU A 248 -24.41 -4.76 7.28
C LEU A 248 -25.82 -5.09 6.79
N MET A 249 -25.92 -5.47 5.51
CA MET A 249 -27.15 -6.05 4.96
C MET A 249 -27.46 -7.39 5.64
N PRO A 250 -28.73 -7.78 5.87
CA PRO A 250 -29.07 -8.99 6.63
C PRO A 250 -28.43 -10.28 6.07
N GLY A 251 -28.42 -10.46 4.75
CA GLY A 251 -27.76 -11.61 4.11
C GLY A 251 -26.24 -11.60 4.32
N THR A 252 -25.63 -10.43 4.26
CA THR A 252 -24.19 -10.23 4.51
C THR A 252 -23.84 -10.53 5.97
N ALA A 253 -24.62 -10.01 6.93
CA ALA A 253 -24.44 -10.29 8.35
C ALA A 253 -24.46 -11.80 8.64
N LYS A 254 -25.46 -12.52 8.12
CA LYS A 254 -25.54 -13.97 8.23
C LYS A 254 -24.31 -14.68 7.66
N GLY A 255 -23.85 -14.28 6.47
CA GLY A 255 -22.66 -14.85 5.83
C GLY A 255 -21.36 -14.58 6.59
N LEU A 256 -21.32 -13.51 7.41
CA LEU A 256 -20.17 -13.16 8.22
C LEU A 256 -20.18 -13.84 9.60
N GLY A 257 -21.32 -14.40 10.03
CA GLY A 257 -21.51 -14.96 11.37
C GLY A 257 -21.92 -13.89 12.39
N VAL A 258 -22.64 -12.86 11.95
CA VAL A 258 -23.22 -11.80 12.79
C VAL A 258 -24.69 -12.15 13.01
N ASP A 259 -25.02 -12.60 14.22
CA ASP A 259 -26.38 -12.98 14.61
C ASP A 259 -27.23 -11.74 14.90
N ASP A 260 -26.64 -10.73 15.56
CA ASP A 260 -27.26 -9.44 15.81
C ASP A 260 -26.41 -8.28 15.25
N PRO A 261 -26.80 -7.69 14.10
CA PRO A 261 -26.11 -6.53 13.55
C PRO A 261 -26.22 -5.26 14.42
N PHE A 262 -27.15 -5.20 15.37
CA PHE A 262 -27.27 -4.07 16.30
C PHE A 262 -26.32 -4.19 17.49
N ASP A 263 -25.74 -5.37 17.73
CA ASP A 263 -24.65 -5.55 18.69
C ASP A 263 -23.36 -4.96 18.12
N PRO A 264 -22.76 -3.94 18.77
CA PRO A 264 -21.55 -3.27 18.28
C PRO A 264 -20.38 -4.22 18.08
N ALA A 265 -20.21 -5.21 18.98
CA ALA A 265 -19.06 -6.10 18.94
C ALA A 265 -19.17 -7.09 17.76
N GLN A 266 -20.35 -7.67 17.55
CA GLN A 266 -20.62 -8.54 16.40
C GLN A 266 -20.54 -7.77 15.08
N ALA A 267 -21.15 -6.58 14.99
CA ALA A 267 -21.12 -5.77 13.79
C ALA A 267 -19.69 -5.39 13.38
N VAL A 268 -18.87 -4.94 14.34
CA VAL A 268 -17.46 -4.57 14.09
C VAL A 268 -16.61 -5.79 13.74
N ASP A 269 -16.80 -6.94 14.39
CA ASP A 269 -16.09 -8.18 14.07
C ASP A 269 -16.43 -8.67 12.65
N GLY A 270 -17.71 -8.68 12.29
CA GLY A 270 -18.19 -9.05 10.97
C GLY A 270 -17.66 -8.13 9.87
N ALA A 271 -17.72 -6.81 10.09
CA ALA A 271 -17.20 -5.84 9.14
C ALA A 271 -15.67 -5.95 8.97
N ALA A 272 -14.93 -6.24 10.05
CA ALA A 272 -13.50 -6.51 9.96
C ALA A 272 -13.18 -7.76 9.13
N LYS A 273 -13.94 -8.86 9.32
CA LYS A 273 -13.83 -10.06 8.49
C LYS A 273 -14.12 -9.77 7.01
N MET A 274 -15.16 -8.97 6.73
CA MET A 274 -15.49 -8.56 5.37
C MET A 274 -14.37 -7.73 4.74
N LEU A 275 -13.91 -6.68 5.43
CA LEU A 275 -12.84 -5.81 4.96
C LEU A 275 -11.53 -6.57 4.74
N LYS A 276 -11.18 -7.55 5.59
CA LYS A 276 -10.03 -8.44 5.35
C LYS A 276 -10.13 -9.13 3.99
N GLY A 277 -11.29 -9.71 3.68
CA GLY A 277 -11.53 -10.39 2.40
C GLY A 277 -11.39 -9.42 1.22
N LEU A 278 -12.00 -8.24 1.32
CA LEU A 278 -11.95 -7.22 0.28
C LEU A 278 -10.55 -6.64 0.07
N LEU A 279 -9.81 -6.39 1.15
CA LEU A 279 -8.41 -5.92 1.08
C LEU A 279 -7.49 -6.97 0.46
N LYS A 280 -7.68 -8.25 0.83
CA LYS A 280 -6.94 -9.37 0.23
C LYS A 280 -7.21 -9.48 -1.27
N GLU A 281 -8.47 -9.33 -1.65
CA GLU A 281 -8.91 -9.50 -3.02
C GLU A 281 -8.45 -8.34 -3.91
N PHE A 282 -8.82 -7.11 -3.54
CA PHE A 282 -8.61 -5.94 -4.38
C PHE A 282 -7.23 -5.31 -4.20
N LYS A 283 -6.50 -5.66 -3.12
CA LYS A 283 -5.16 -5.15 -2.79
C LYS A 283 -5.08 -3.61 -2.82
N SER A 284 -6.21 -2.97 -2.58
CA SER A 284 -6.43 -1.54 -2.72
C SER A 284 -7.53 -1.13 -1.76
N VAL A 285 -7.19 -0.23 -0.81
CA VAL A 285 -8.16 0.30 0.15
C VAL A 285 -9.36 0.98 -0.56
N PRO A 286 -9.18 1.87 -1.55
CA PRO A 286 -10.32 2.45 -2.28
C PRO A 286 -11.25 1.42 -2.92
N LEU A 287 -10.70 0.37 -3.55
CA LEU A 287 -11.49 -0.67 -4.18
C LEU A 287 -12.17 -1.59 -3.16
N ALA A 288 -11.52 -1.85 -2.03
CA ALA A 288 -12.13 -2.56 -0.92
C ALA A 288 -13.29 -1.75 -0.32
N LEU A 289 -13.17 -0.42 -0.20
CA LEU A 289 -14.24 0.47 0.24
C LEU A 289 -15.38 0.54 -0.79
N ALA A 290 -15.06 0.64 -2.08
CA ALA A 290 -16.04 0.58 -3.14
C ALA A 290 -16.79 -0.77 -3.13
N ALA A 291 -16.08 -1.88 -2.90
CA ALA A 291 -16.67 -3.20 -2.79
C ALA A 291 -17.46 -3.39 -1.49
N TYR A 292 -17.13 -2.65 -0.43
CA TYR A 292 -17.90 -2.64 0.81
C TYR A 292 -19.28 -2.01 0.59
N ASN A 293 -19.34 -0.88 -0.12
CA ASN A 293 -20.58 -0.16 -0.43
C ASN A 293 -21.38 -0.78 -1.61
N ALA A 294 -20.73 -1.07 -2.73
CA ALA A 294 -21.38 -1.52 -3.97
C ALA A 294 -21.35 -3.04 -4.19
N GLY A 295 -20.63 -3.77 -3.36
CA GLY A 295 -20.34 -5.19 -3.56
C GLY A 295 -19.16 -5.44 -4.50
N GLY A 296 -18.37 -6.48 -4.20
CA GLY A 296 -17.21 -6.85 -5.00
C GLY A 296 -17.53 -7.26 -6.44
N GLY A 297 -18.75 -7.76 -6.70
CA GLY A 297 -19.20 -8.08 -8.07
C GLY A 297 -19.23 -6.85 -8.99
N ALA A 298 -19.70 -5.71 -8.49
CA ALA A 298 -19.71 -4.46 -9.24
C ALA A 298 -18.28 -3.98 -9.51
N VAL A 299 -17.41 -4.00 -8.50
CA VAL A 299 -16.01 -3.58 -8.66
C VAL A 299 -15.29 -4.43 -9.70
N ARG A 300 -15.51 -5.76 -9.71
CA ARG A 300 -14.96 -6.65 -10.75
C ARG A 300 -15.52 -6.34 -12.13
N LYS A 301 -16.84 -6.16 -12.25
CA LYS A 301 -17.52 -5.88 -13.52
C LYS A 301 -17.00 -4.61 -14.19
N TYR A 302 -16.77 -3.56 -13.40
CA TYR A 302 -16.32 -2.27 -13.91
C TYR A 302 -14.79 -2.11 -13.90
N GLY A 303 -14.05 -3.05 -13.31
CA GLY A 303 -12.58 -2.98 -13.23
C GLY A 303 -12.06 -1.82 -12.36
N GLY A 304 -12.90 -1.29 -11.46
CA GLY A 304 -12.62 -0.06 -10.71
C GLY A 304 -13.77 0.34 -9.80
N ILE A 305 -13.78 1.58 -9.32
CA ILE A 305 -14.93 2.13 -8.59
C ILE A 305 -16.11 2.20 -9.57
N PRO A 306 -17.24 1.52 -9.31
CA PRO A 306 -18.36 1.49 -10.24
C PRO A 306 -18.95 2.89 -10.40
N PRO A 307 -19.60 3.20 -11.55
CA PRO A 307 -20.19 4.50 -11.84
C PRO A 307 -21.53 4.71 -11.10
N PHE A 308 -21.56 4.35 -9.82
CA PHE A 308 -22.68 4.58 -8.92
C PHE A 308 -22.36 5.84 -8.12
N GLY A 309 -23.21 6.86 -8.24
CA GLY A 309 -22.97 8.17 -7.58
C GLY A 309 -22.76 8.03 -6.07
N GLU A 310 -23.47 7.11 -5.42
CA GLU A 310 -23.27 6.79 -4.01
C GLU A 310 -21.87 6.27 -3.72
N THR A 311 -21.39 5.28 -4.48
CA THR A 311 -20.08 4.66 -4.28
C THR A 311 -18.94 5.62 -4.58
N GLN A 312 -19.05 6.41 -5.65
CA GLN A 312 -18.08 7.45 -5.98
C GLN A 312 -17.98 8.52 -4.90
N ALA A 313 -19.08 8.83 -4.20
CA ALA A 313 -19.07 9.73 -3.04
C ALA A 313 -18.63 9.04 -1.74
N TYR A 314 -18.90 7.75 -1.59
CA TYR A 314 -18.63 6.97 -0.38
C TYR A 314 -17.12 6.82 -0.13
N VAL A 315 -16.36 6.39 -1.14
CA VAL A 315 -14.92 6.15 -1.02
C VAL A 315 -14.15 7.38 -0.48
N PRO A 316 -14.27 8.59 -1.06
CA PRO A 316 -13.56 9.76 -0.54
C PRO A 316 -14.04 10.20 0.85
N LYS A 317 -15.32 9.98 1.20
CA LYS A 317 -15.83 10.25 2.56
C LYS A 317 -15.12 9.40 3.60
N VAL A 318 -14.97 8.09 3.35
CA VAL A 318 -14.27 7.19 4.27
C VAL A 318 -12.78 7.53 4.35
N GLN A 319 -12.14 7.85 3.22
CA GLN A 319 -10.73 8.25 3.22
C GLN A 319 -10.49 9.55 3.98
N LYS A 320 -11.40 10.53 3.85
CA LYS A 320 -11.36 11.77 4.66
C LYS A 320 -11.53 11.48 6.14
N ALA A 321 -12.47 10.60 6.51
CA ALA A 321 -12.65 10.17 7.90
C ALA A 321 -11.40 9.46 8.44
N LEU A 322 -10.76 8.61 7.64
CA LEU A 322 -9.53 7.91 8.00
C LEU A 322 -8.35 8.87 8.21
N ALA A 323 -8.18 9.85 7.32
CA ALA A 323 -7.14 10.87 7.45
C ALA A 323 -7.32 11.71 8.73
N ALA A 324 -8.56 12.03 9.10
CA ALA A 324 -8.85 12.76 10.33
C ALA A 324 -8.51 11.98 11.61
N LEU A 325 -8.42 10.65 11.55
CA LEU A 325 -7.96 9.79 12.66
C LEU A 325 -6.43 9.63 12.67
N GLY A 326 -5.72 10.18 11.68
CA GLY A 326 -4.28 10.07 11.48
C GLY A 326 -3.47 11.30 11.89
N GLY A 327 -4.13 12.37 12.35
CA GLY A 327 -3.50 13.58 12.88
C GLY A 327 -2.92 13.39 14.27
#